data_AF-A0A9W6IMP7-F1
#
_entry.id   AF-A0A9W6IMP7-F1
#
_cell.length_a   1.000
_cell.length_b   1.000
_cell.length_c   1.000
_cell.angle_alpha   90.00
_cell.angle_beta   90.00
_cell.angle_gamma   90.00
#
_symmetry.space_group_name_H-M   'P 1'
#
loop_
_entity.id
_entity.type
_entity.pdbx_description
1 polymer ?
#
loop_
_entity_poly.entity_id
_entity_poly.type
_entity_poly.pdbx_seq_one_letter_code
_entity_poly.pdbx_strand_id
1 'polypeptide(L)'
;MSLIGTGFLTIFSFVFLISIVVVIHELGHYWAGRVCGVHAEAFSMGFGPTIASWRDKRGTVWRIAAFPLGGYVKFLGDAGAASEPDAEKLEEIRKRMGPDAERCYHFKPIWQRAFVTAAGPIANFILAIFIFASLALALGGPPYQPPVVGTVAEDSAAAEAGFQAGDRIVAINGTGIDSFDDIVTEVVWRPGEEMRFDIERAGEMMVLRAAPRATEVEDRFGGTRTLGRIGLGSVMTPPLRDSYNPVTAIGYGIDRTWTAVSMTARYVVRVITGRVSPELLNGPVGIATAAGQTAVTSVEAGGNAGESTFLLLVNLVHLAGFLSVGLGLVNLLPIPILDGGHLVYYAYEAVARRPLSMKAQAIGFRVGLALVLGMMLVATWNDLNYLLGQIF
;
A
#
# COMPACT_ATOMS: atom_id res chain seq x y z
N MET A 1 5.20 -25.75 -12.36
CA MET A 1 3.76 -25.69 -12.68
C MET A 1 3.55 -25.56 -14.19
N SER A 2 2.42 -25.99 -14.74
CA SER A 2 2.09 -25.69 -16.14
C SER A 2 1.78 -24.19 -16.31
N LEU A 3 2.04 -23.62 -17.49
CA LEU A 3 1.71 -22.21 -17.82
C LEU A 3 0.25 -21.85 -17.48
N ILE A 4 -0.67 -22.79 -17.71
CA ILE A 4 -2.11 -22.64 -17.39
C ILE A 4 -2.33 -22.57 -15.87
N GLY A 5 -1.62 -23.39 -15.08
CA GLY A 5 -1.70 -23.37 -13.62
C GLY A 5 -1.18 -22.07 -13.02
N THR A 6 -0.05 -21.57 -13.53
CA THR A 6 0.53 -20.28 -13.11
C THR A 6 -0.38 -19.10 -13.47
N GLY A 7 -0.97 -19.10 -14.67
CA GLY A 7 -1.91 -18.06 -15.09
C GLY A 7 -3.18 -18.03 -14.24
N PHE A 8 -3.79 -19.19 -13.97
CA PHE A 8 -4.95 -19.28 -13.09
C PHE A 8 -4.67 -18.77 -11.67
N LEU A 9 -3.54 -19.21 -11.08
CA LEU A 9 -3.13 -18.80 -9.75
C LEU A 9 -2.91 -17.28 -9.65
N THR A 10 -2.36 -16.68 -10.71
CA THR A 10 -2.14 -15.23 -10.81
C THR A 10 -3.46 -14.46 -10.80
N ILE A 11 -4.40 -14.82 -11.68
CA ILE A 11 -5.71 -14.17 -11.77
C ILE A 11 -6.48 -14.34 -10.46
N PHE A 12 -6.49 -15.54 -9.90
CA PHE A 12 -7.15 -15.83 -8.63
C PHE A 12 -6.58 -14.97 -7.50
N SER A 13 -5.25 -14.91 -7.37
CA SER A 13 -4.58 -14.12 -6.33
C SER A 13 -4.87 -12.63 -6.48
N PHE A 14 -4.80 -12.10 -7.70
CA PHE A 14 -5.13 -10.71 -7.99
C PHE A 14 -6.58 -10.36 -7.59
N VAL A 15 -7.54 -11.18 -8.03
CA VAL A 15 -8.96 -11.00 -7.72
C VAL A 15 -9.19 -11.07 -6.21
N PHE A 16 -8.62 -12.06 -5.53
CA PHE A 16 -8.73 -12.23 -4.09
C PHE A 16 -8.27 -10.99 -3.32
N LEU A 17 -7.08 -10.48 -3.66
CA LEU A 17 -6.49 -9.31 -3.00
C LEU A 17 -7.34 -8.04 -3.19
N ILE A 18 -7.69 -7.71 -4.44
CA ILE A 18 -8.47 -6.51 -4.74
C ILE A 18 -9.86 -6.60 -4.11
N SER A 19 -10.49 -7.76 -4.14
CA SER A 19 -11.82 -7.97 -3.54
C SER A 19 -11.81 -7.64 -2.05
N ILE A 20 -10.86 -8.19 -1.29
CA ILE A 20 -10.80 -7.97 0.16
C ILE A 20 -10.56 -6.50 0.48
N VAL A 21 -9.56 -5.88 -0.17
CA VAL A 21 -9.16 -4.52 0.13
C VAL A 21 -10.28 -3.53 -0.21
N VAL A 22 -10.92 -3.66 -1.37
CA VAL A 22 -12.01 -2.75 -1.76
C VAL A 22 -13.25 -2.97 -0.92
N VAL A 23 -13.64 -4.22 -0.62
CA VAL A 23 -14.82 -4.48 0.22
C VAL A 23 -14.67 -3.87 1.62
N ILE A 24 -13.48 -3.94 2.21
CA ILE A 24 -13.23 -3.31 3.51
C ILE A 24 -13.27 -1.78 3.43
N HIS A 25 -12.75 -1.20 2.35
CA HIS A 25 -12.88 0.23 2.07
C HIS A 25 -14.36 0.66 2.01
N GLU A 26 -15.17 -0.02 1.20
CA GLU A 26 -16.61 0.24 1.10
C GLU A 26 -17.32 0.03 2.44
N LEU A 27 -16.92 -0.98 3.20
CA LEU A 27 -17.48 -1.24 4.53
C LEU A 27 -17.21 -0.08 5.50
N GLY A 28 -16.07 0.62 5.35
CA GLY A 28 -15.74 1.84 6.08
C GLY A 28 -16.79 2.94 5.84
N HIS A 29 -17.05 3.28 4.57
CA HIS A 29 -18.09 4.24 4.21
C HIS A 29 -19.46 3.81 4.75
N TYR A 30 -19.86 2.56 4.49
CA TYR A 30 -21.13 2.02 4.96
C TYR A 30 -21.28 2.19 6.46
N TRP A 31 -20.29 1.73 7.24
CA TRP A 31 -20.34 1.80 8.70
C TRP A 31 -20.46 3.24 9.20
N ALA A 32 -19.64 4.16 8.68
CA ALA A 32 -19.70 5.56 9.09
C ALA A 32 -21.02 6.24 8.69
N GLY A 33 -21.54 5.93 7.50
CA GLY A 33 -22.84 6.42 7.04
C GLY A 33 -23.97 5.96 7.97
N ARG A 34 -23.92 4.70 8.39
CA ARG A 34 -24.86 4.14 9.36
C ARG A 34 -24.77 4.83 10.72
N VAL A 35 -23.58 5.10 11.23
CA VAL A 35 -23.36 5.83 12.49
C VAL A 35 -23.90 7.27 12.40
N CYS A 36 -23.77 7.93 11.24
CA CYS A 36 -24.31 9.26 11.00
C CYS A 36 -25.83 9.29 10.71
N GLY A 37 -26.51 8.13 10.74
CA GLY A 37 -27.93 8.04 10.43
C GLY A 37 -28.26 8.30 8.96
N VAL A 38 -27.32 8.01 8.06
CA VAL A 38 -27.54 7.99 6.60
C VAL A 38 -28.09 6.61 6.22
N HIS A 39 -29.14 6.58 5.40
CA HIS A 39 -29.66 5.32 4.88
C HIS A 39 -28.81 4.84 3.70
N ALA A 40 -28.30 3.61 3.76
CA ALA A 40 -27.62 2.97 2.65
C ALA A 40 -28.64 2.10 1.90
N GLU A 41 -28.94 2.44 0.65
CA GLU A 41 -29.90 1.71 -0.18
C GLU A 41 -29.33 0.36 -0.62
N ALA A 42 -28.06 0.34 -0.99
CA ALA A 42 -27.38 -0.85 -1.46
C ALA A 42 -25.90 -0.89 -1.06
N PHE A 43 -25.40 -2.10 -0.83
CA PHE A 43 -23.98 -2.41 -0.67
C PHE A 43 -23.64 -3.49 -1.70
N SER A 44 -22.71 -3.23 -2.61
CA SER A 44 -22.33 -4.17 -3.65
C SER A 44 -20.87 -4.57 -3.50
N MET A 45 -20.64 -5.89 -3.40
CA MET A 45 -19.33 -6.51 -3.56
C MET A 45 -19.17 -6.85 -5.04
N GLY A 46 -18.33 -6.10 -5.74
CA GLY A 46 -18.15 -6.19 -7.18
C GLY A 46 -19.11 -5.34 -8.02
N PHE A 47 -18.94 -5.46 -9.34
CA PHE A 47 -19.71 -4.78 -10.39
C PHE A 47 -20.46 -5.76 -11.32
N GLY A 48 -21.41 -5.22 -12.08
CA GLY A 48 -22.16 -5.95 -13.10
C GLY A 48 -23.39 -6.70 -12.58
N PRO A 49 -23.81 -7.77 -13.29
CA PRO A 49 -25.00 -8.56 -12.91
C PRO A 49 -24.89 -9.10 -11.49
N THR A 50 -25.97 -8.97 -10.73
CA THR A 50 -26.05 -9.49 -9.36
C THR A 50 -26.22 -11.00 -9.38
N ILE A 51 -25.26 -11.73 -8.80
CA ILE A 51 -25.34 -13.19 -8.62
C ILE A 51 -26.26 -13.52 -7.45
N ALA A 52 -26.07 -12.82 -6.33
CA ALA A 52 -26.85 -13.03 -5.11
C ALA A 52 -27.15 -11.68 -4.47
N SER A 53 -28.36 -11.56 -3.89
CA SER A 53 -28.69 -10.40 -3.07
C SER A 53 -29.65 -10.74 -1.94
N TRP A 54 -29.54 -9.99 -0.86
CA TRP A 54 -30.43 -10.07 0.29
C TRP A 54 -30.66 -8.69 0.88
N ARG A 55 -31.81 -8.49 1.50
CA ARG A 55 -32.13 -7.23 2.21
C ARG A 55 -31.96 -7.46 3.70
N ASP A 56 -31.20 -6.59 4.36
CA ASP A 56 -31.05 -6.64 5.81
C ASP A 56 -32.27 -6.04 6.55
N LYS A 57 -32.33 -6.23 7.87
CA LYS A 57 -33.40 -5.70 8.73
C LYS A 57 -33.51 -4.17 8.71
N ARG A 58 -32.49 -3.47 8.20
CA ARG A 58 -32.35 -2.02 8.16
C ARG A 58 -32.65 -1.45 6.78
N GLY A 59 -33.02 -2.31 5.82
CA GLY A 59 -33.44 -1.95 4.48
C GLY A 59 -32.32 -1.90 3.44
N THR A 60 -31.06 -2.12 3.81
CA THR A 60 -29.94 -2.13 2.84
C THR A 60 -29.97 -3.42 2.02
N VAL A 61 -29.86 -3.28 0.69
CA VAL A 61 -29.74 -4.41 -0.23
C VAL A 61 -28.27 -4.76 -0.41
N TRP A 62 -27.85 -5.89 0.15
CA TRP A 62 -26.52 -6.46 -0.04
C TRP A 62 -26.49 -7.24 -1.36
N ARG A 63 -25.44 -7.03 -2.17
CA ARG A 63 -25.27 -7.66 -3.49
C ARG A 63 -23.88 -8.26 -3.60
N ILE A 64 -23.82 -9.45 -4.18
CA ILE A 64 -22.61 -10.07 -4.71
C ILE A 64 -22.75 -10.02 -6.22
N ALA A 65 -21.86 -9.31 -6.90
CA ALA A 65 -21.89 -9.14 -8.35
C ALA A 65 -20.89 -10.06 -9.04
N ALA A 66 -21.10 -10.28 -10.35
CA ALA A 66 -20.31 -11.21 -11.14
C ALA A 66 -18.83 -10.82 -11.29
N PHE A 67 -18.53 -9.52 -11.28
CA PHE A 67 -17.15 -9.03 -11.41
C PHE A 67 -16.64 -8.56 -10.05
N PRO A 68 -15.77 -9.33 -9.38
CA PRO A 68 -15.29 -9.03 -8.02
C PRO A 68 -14.24 -7.90 -7.96
N LEU A 69 -14.05 -7.16 -9.05
CA LEU A 69 -13.05 -6.10 -9.19
C LEU A 69 -13.56 -4.76 -8.66
N GLY A 70 -13.96 -4.73 -7.38
CA GLY A 70 -14.31 -3.51 -6.66
C GLY A 70 -15.60 -3.63 -5.86
N GLY A 71 -16.30 -2.51 -5.65
CA GLY A 71 -17.54 -2.45 -4.89
C GLY A 71 -18.08 -1.03 -4.84
N TYR A 72 -19.25 -0.86 -4.24
CA TYR A 72 -19.78 0.47 -3.93
C TYR A 72 -20.81 0.40 -2.80
N VAL A 73 -20.88 1.47 -2.01
CA VAL A 73 -22.02 1.80 -1.16
C VAL A 73 -22.86 2.86 -1.84
N LYS A 74 -24.17 2.61 -1.97
CA LYS A 74 -25.11 3.62 -2.46
C LYS A 74 -25.90 4.19 -1.30
N PHE A 75 -25.70 5.47 -0.99
CA PHE A 75 -26.49 6.18 0.00
C PHE A 75 -27.78 6.74 -0.57
N LEU A 76 -28.78 6.92 0.30
CA LEU A 76 -30.03 7.56 -0.03
C LEU A 76 -29.76 9.00 -0.47
N GLY A 77 -30.19 9.31 -1.70
CA GLY A 77 -29.96 10.61 -2.32
C GLY A 77 -28.77 10.69 -3.27
N ASP A 78 -27.93 9.65 -3.36
CA ASP A 78 -26.86 9.57 -4.38
C ASP A 78 -27.46 9.45 -5.78
N ALA A 79 -27.65 10.58 -6.45
CA ALA A 79 -28.08 10.66 -7.83
C ALA A 79 -26.87 10.60 -8.79
N GLY A 80 -26.12 9.48 -8.75
CA GLY A 80 -25.04 9.20 -9.71
C GLY A 80 -23.70 9.86 -9.38
N ALA A 81 -22.62 9.10 -9.60
CA ALA A 81 -21.26 9.33 -9.09
C ALA A 81 -20.47 10.49 -9.75
N ALA A 82 -21.11 11.60 -10.16
CA ALA A 82 -20.43 12.61 -10.98
C ALA A 82 -20.52 14.06 -10.47
N SER A 83 -21.38 14.42 -9.51
CA SER A 83 -21.42 15.78 -8.92
C SER A 83 -22.29 15.82 -7.67
N GLU A 84 -21.91 16.57 -6.64
CA GLU A 84 -22.81 16.88 -5.53
C GLU A 84 -23.94 17.81 -6.02
N PRO A 85 -25.22 17.56 -5.70
CA PRO A 85 -26.31 18.40 -6.18
C PRO A 85 -26.13 19.86 -5.71
N ASP A 86 -26.42 20.84 -6.58
CA ASP A 86 -26.46 22.25 -6.19
C ASP A 86 -27.62 22.55 -5.23
N ALA A 87 -27.64 23.76 -4.67
CA ALA A 87 -28.67 24.20 -3.74
C ALA A 87 -30.09 24.04 -4.29
N GLU A 88 -30.29 24.25 -5.60
CA GLU A 88 -31.58 24.14 -6.27
C GLU A 88 -32.04 22.68 -6.35
N LYS A 89 -31.17 21.76 -6.77
CA LYS A 89 -31.46 20.31 -6.76
C LYS A 89 -31.59 19.74 -5.36
N LEU A 90 -30.82 20.24 -4.38
CA LEU A 90 -31.00 19.85 -2.98
C LEU A 90 -32.40 20.25 -2.48
N GLU A 91 -32.92 21.39 -2.90
CA GLU A 91 -34.27 21.81 -2.55
C GLU A 91 -35.34 20.93 -3.22
N GLU A 92 -35.14 20.52 -4.48
CA GLU A 92 -35.98 19.54 -5.17
C GLU A 92 -35.95 18.18 -4.47
N ILE A 93 -34.77 17.69 -4.10
CA ILE A 93 -34.59 16.43 -3.37
C ILE A 93 -35.30 16.50 -2.02
N ARG A 94 -35.18 17.63 -1.31
CA ARG A 94 -35.84 17.86 -0.01
C ARG A 94 -37.36 17.86 -0.15
N LYS A 95 -37.89 18.54 -1.18
CA LYS A 95 -39.34 18.57 -1.48
C LYS A 95 -39.87 17.18 -1.86
N ARG A 96 -39.08 16.40 -2.61
CA ARG A 96 -39.45 15.04 -3.03
C ARG A 96 -39.42 14.03 -1.88
N MET A 97 -38.44 14.10 -0.99
CA MET A 97 -38.25 13.14 0.10
C MET A 97 -39.00 13.48 1.39
N GLY A 98 -39.45 14.74 1.56
CA GLY A 98 -40.16 15.17 2.76
C GLY A 98 -39.37 14.87 4.05
N PRO A 99 -39.94 14.16 5.05
CA PRO A 99 -39.26 13.87 6.32
C PRO A 99 -38.06 12.92 6.19
N ASP A 100 -37.99 12.09 5.13
CA ASP A 100 -36.84 11.20 4.91
C ASP A 100 -35.60 11.95 4.37
N ALA A 101 -35.73 13.23 4.02
CA ALA A 101 -34.61 14.07 3.60
C ALA A 101 -33.51 14.15 4.68
N GLU A 102 -33.85 14.05 5.97
CA GLU A 102 -32.84 14.05 7.05
C GLU A 102 -31.94 12.81 7.07
N ARG A 103 -32.38 11.72 6.41
CA ARG A 103 -31.61 10.47 6.25
C ARG A 103 -30.75 10.46 4.99
N CYS A 104 -30.88 11.48 4.14
CA CYS A 104 -30.11 11.62 2.93
C CYS A 104 -28.72 12.20 3.23
N TYR A 105 -27.72 11.67 2.52
CA TYR A 105 -26.31 11.99 2.72
C TYR A 105 -26.02 13.49 2.58
N HIS A 106 -26.59 14.13 1.55
CA HIS A 106 -26.26 15.51 1.21
C HIS A 106 -26.72 16.55 2.25
N PHE A 107 -27.76 16.25 3.04
CA PHE A 107 -28.27 17.16 4.08
C PHE A 107 -27.59 16.97 5.44
N LYS A 108 -26.66 16.01 5.57
CA LYS A 108 -25.87 15.87 6.79
C LYS A 108 -24.89 17.04 6.95
N PRO A 109 -24.56 17.44 8.19
CA PRO A 109 -23.51 18.41 8.46
C PRO A 109 -22.20 18.03 7.77
N ILE A 110 -21.42 19.04 7.37
CA ILE A 110 -20.14 18.87 6.64
C ILE A 110 -19.22 17.86 7.35
N TRP A 111 -19.12 17.91 8.68
CA TRP A 111 -18.28 17.01 9.44
C TRP A 111 -18.74 15.54 9.36
N GLN A 112 -20.05 15.28 9.25
CA GLN A 112 -20.57 13.92 9.07
C GLN A 112 -20.27 13.41 7.68
N ARG A 113 -20.47 14.23 6.64
CA ARG A 113 -20.11 13.87 5.27
C ARG A 113 -18.60 13.60 5.15
N ALA A 114 -17.77 14.50 5.70
CA ALA A 114 -16.32 14.30 5.75
C ALA A 114 -15.92 13.04 6.51
N PHE A 115 -16.57 12.71 7.63
CA PHE A 115 -16.33 11.47 8.36
C PHE A 115 -16.69 10.23 7.54
N VAL A 116 -17.86 10.24 6.87
CA VAL A 116 -18.28 9.13 5.99
C VAL A 116 -17.30 8.94 4.83
N THR A 117 -16.88 10.03 4.17
CA THR A 117 -15.89 10.00 3.09
C THR A 117 -14.52 9.53 3.57
N ALA A 118 -14.05 9.98 4.73
CA ALA A 118 -12.74 9.56 5.25
C ALA A 118 -12.75 8.12 5.81
N ALA A 119 -13.92 7.58 6.16
CA ALA A 119 -14.02 6.27 6.79
C ALA A 119 -13.56 5.11 5.89
N GLY A 120 -13.74 5.21 4.58
CA GLY A 120 -13.24 4.20 3.64
C GLY A 120 -11.71 4.08 3.67
N PRO A 121 -10.96 5.18 3.41
CA PRO A 121 -9.51 5.17 3.53
C PRO A 121 -9.00 4.78 4.92
N ILE A 122 -9.67 5.24 5.98
CA ILE A 122 -9.32 4.88 7.35
C ILE A 122 -9.50 3.37 7.60
N ALA A 123 -10.57 2.76 7.07
CA ALA A 123 -10.79 1.31 7.19
C ALA A 123 -9.65 0.50 6.55
N ASN A 124 -9.07 0.99 5.46
CA ASN A 124 -7.88 0.36 4.86
C ASN A 124 -6.65 0.42 5.78
N PHE A 125 -6.38 1.56 6.40
CA PHE A 125 -5.25 1.62 7.36
C PHE A 125 -5.49 0.73 8.57
N ILE A 126 -6.73 0.67 9.08
CA ILE A 126 -7.10 -0.26 10.16
C ILE A 126 -6.89 -1.71 9.72
N LEU A 127 -7.29 -2.07 8.50
CA LEU A 127 -7.07 -3.41 7.95
C LEU A 127 -5.58 -3.74 7.87
N ALA A 128 -4.76 -2.82 7.37
CA ALA A 128 -3.32 -3.01 7.28
C ALA A 128 -2.67 -3.23 8.66
N ILE A 129 -3.02 -2.40 9.65
CA ILE A 129 -2.53 -2.55 11.03
C ILE A 129 -2.93 -3.93 11.57
N PHE A 130 -4.19 -4.33 11.38
CA PHE A 130 -4.69 -5.62 11.81
C PHE A 130 -3.95 -6.79 11.14
N ILE A 131 -3.72 -6.72 9.83
CA ILE A 131 -2.98 -7.72 9.06
C ILE A 131 -1.54 -7.83 9.59
N PHE A 132 -0.80 -6.73 9.67
CA PHE A 132 0.59 -6.78 10.11
C PHE A 132 0.72 -7.21 11.58
N ALA A 133 -0.18 -6.76 12.46
CA ALA A 133 -0.21 -7.17 13.86
C ALA A 133 -0.53 -8.65 14.02
N SER A 134 -1.54 -9.16 13.31
CA SER A 134 -1.93 -10.58 13.40
C SER A 134 -0.84 -11.50 12.85
N LEU A 135 -0.17 -11.12 11.75
CA LEU A 135 0.97 -11.86 11.22
C LEU A 135 2.16 -11.83 12.18
N ALA A 136 2.48 -10.68 12.77
CA ALA A 136 3.57 -10.57 13.75
C ALA A 136 3.31 -11.39 15.01
N LEU A 137 2.05 -11.41 15.49
CA LEU A 137 1.65 -12.22 16.64
C LEU A 137 1.73 -13.72 16.34
N ALA A 138 1.33 -14.14 15.14
CA ALA A 138 1.25 -15.56 14.77
C ALA A 138 2.60 -16.14 14.30
N LEU A 139 3.41 -15.35 13.59
CA LEU A 139 4.60 -15.82 12.85
C LEU A 139 5.91 -15.14 13.28
N GLY A 140 5.83 -14.17 14.19
CA GLY A 140 6.94 -13.27 14.52
C GLY A 140 7.16 -12.20 13.45
N GLY A 141 8.18 -11.38 13.68
CA GLY A 141 8.64 -10.38 12.72
C GLY A 141 9.22 -11.01 11.45
N PRO A 142 9.48 -10.19 10.41
CA PRO A 142 10.19 -10.66 9.23
C PRO A 142 11.54 -11.24 9.65
N PRO A 143 11.98 -12.36 9.02
CA PRO A 143 13.30 -12.90 9.29
C PRO A 143 14.37 -11.87 8.93
N TYR A 144 15.32 -11.64 9.83
CA TYR A 144 16.45 -10.76 9.59
C TYR A 144 17.76 -11.44 9.99
N GLN A 145 18.84 -11.07 9.31
CA GLN A 145 20.18 -11.40 9.77
C GLN A 145 20.63 -10.35 10.77
N PRO A 146 21.19 -10.72 11.93
CA PRO A 146 21.69 -9.74 12.87
C PRO A 146 22.80 -8.91 12.22
N PRO A 147 23.02 -7.65 12.65
CA PRO A 147 24.02 -6.76 12.05
C PRO A 147 25.43 -7.12 12.52
N VAL A 148 25.80 -8.40 12.36
CA VAL A 148 27.08 -8.97 12.77
C VAL A 148 27.84 -9.37 11.51
N VAL A 149 29.09 -8.92 11.44
CA VAL A 149 30.03 -9.25 10.36
C VAL A 149 30.39 -10.72 10.47
N GLY A 150 30.00 -11.51 9.47
CA GLY A 150 30.41 -12.91 9.33
C GLY A 150 31.72 -13.07 8.59
N THR A 151 31.91 -12.30 7.51
CA THR A 151 33.13 -12.33 6.70
C THR A 151 33.54 -10.92 6.28
N VAL A 152 34.85 -10.75 6.06
CA VAL A 152 35.44 -9.52 5.50
C VAL A 152 36.26 -9.94 4.30
N ALA A 153 35.96 -9.38 3.12
CA ALA A 153 36.72 -9.69 1.91
C ALA A 153 38.13 -9.07 1.96
N GLU A 154 39.16 -9.83 1.59
CA GLU A 154 40.58 -9.43 1.74
C GLU A 154 40.93 -8.13 0.99
N ASP A 155 40.41 -7.95 -0.23
CA ASP A 155 40.62 -6.74 -1.04
C ASP A 155 39.42 -5.78 -0.96
N SER A 156 39.06 -5.33 0.24
CA SER A 156 37.88 -4.48 0.44
C SER A 156 38.12 -3.26 1.32
N ALA A 157 37.24 -2.25 1.17
CA ALA A 157 37.23 -1.08 2.05
C ALA A 157 37.01 -1.46 3.52
N ALA A 158 36.27 -2.54 3.80
CA ALA A 158 36.11 -3.07 5.14
C ALA A 158 37.42 -3.63 5.72
N ALA A 159 38.20 -4.37 4.92
CA ALA A 159 39.49 -4.87 5.36
C ALA A 159 40.48 -3.72 5.64
N GLU A 160 40.54 -2.73 4.75
CA GLU A 160 41.38 -1.52 4.92
C GLU A 160 40.99 -0.70 6.16
N ALA A 161 39.71 -0.64 6.47
CA ALA A 161 39.19 0.03 7.67
C ALA A 161 39.33 -0.79 8.96
N GLY A 162 39.80 -2.04 8.87
CA GLY A 162 40.07 -2.89 10.03
C GLY A 162 38.83 -3.59 10.62
N PHE A 163 37.78 -3.80 9.83
CA PHE A 163 36.66 -4.65 10.23
C PHE A 163 37.12 -6.10 10.43
N GLN A 164 36.48 -6.80 11.35
CA GLN A 164 36.77 -8.19 11.68
C GLN A 164 35.47 -8.99 11.76
N ALA A 165 35.57 -10.29 11.50
CA ALA A 165 34.46 -11.20 11.76
C ALA A 165 34.12 -11.19 13.26
N GLY A 166 32.82 -11.09 13.56
CA GLY A 166 32.30 -10.94 14.92
C GLY A 166 31.96 -9.50 15.31
N ASP A 167 32.35 -8.50 14.52
CA ASP A 167 31.94 -7.11 14.76
C ASP A 167 30.42 -6.97 14.65
N ARG A 168 29.78 -6.39 15.67
CA ARG A 168 28.37 -5.98 15.60
C ARG A 168 28.31 -4.52 15.21
N ILE A 169 27.68 -4.20 14.08
CA ILE A 169 27.46 -2.82 13.66
C ILE A 169 26.20 -2.31 14.35
N VAL A 170 26.34 -1.24 15.13
CA VAL A 170 25.27 -0.65 15.94
C VAL A 170 24.68 0.58 15.25
N ALA A 171 25.52 1.38 14.60
CA ALA A 171 25.07 2.54 13.83
C ALA A 171 25.98 2.86 12.64
N ILE A 172 25.40 3.46 11.60
CA ILE A 172 26.10 3.98 10.42
C ILE A 172 25.72 5.45 10.26
N ASN A 173 26.70 6.34 10.28
CA ASN A 173 26.49 7.80 10.18
C ASN A 173 25.47 8.34 11.21
N GLY A 174 25.36 7.69 12.38
CA GLY A 174 24.41 8.04 13.43
C GLY A 174 23.01 7.43 13.26
N THR A 175 22.75 6.70 12.17
CA THR A 175 21.54 5.90 11.97
C THR A 175 21.70 4.55 12.63
N GLY A 176 20.79 4.16 13.53
CA GLY A 176 20.79 2.83 14.16
C GLY A 176 20.60 1.72 13.14
N ILE A 177 21.28 0.59 13.36
CA ILE A 177 21.26 -0.59 12.49
C ILE A 177 20.75 -1.78 13.28
N ASP A 178 19.61 -2.34 12.85
CA ASP A 178 18.95 -3.45 13.53
C ASP A 178 19.16 -4.78 12.79
N SER A 179 19.51 -4.74 11.50
CA SER A 179 19.76 -5.91 10.66
C SER A 179 20.94 -5.75 9.71
N PHE A 180 21.43 -6.86 9.18
CA PHE A 180 22.49 -6.85 8.16
C PHE A 180 22.02 -6.20 6.84
N ASP A 181 20.74 -6.33 6.50
CA ASP A 181 20.17 -5.73 5.30
C ASP A 181 20.13 -4.19 5.38
N ASP A 182 20.04 -3.62 6.58
CA ASP A 182 20.15 -2.17 6.79
C ASP A 182 21.56 -1.67 6.44
N ILE A 183 22.60 -2.45 6.77
CA ILE A 183 23.98 -2.15 6.38
C ILE A 183 24.10 -2.08 4.86
N VAL A 184 23.54 -3.08 4.17
CA VAL A 184 23.55 -3.12 2.69
C VAL A 184 22.83 -1.90 2.12
N THR A 185 21.66 -1.57 2.66
CA THR A 185 20.83 -0.46 2.20
C THR A 185 21.51 0.90 2.41
N GLU A 186 22.21 1.10 3.53
CA GLU A 186 22.96 2.34 3.76
C GLU A 186 24.23 2.43 2.90
N VAL A 187 24.94 1.32 2.68
CA VAL A 187 26.20 1.33 1.93
C VAL A 187 26.00 1.50 0.42
N VAL A 188 24.97 0.87 -0.15
CA VAL A 188 24.83 0.72 -1.61
C VAL A 188 24.70 2.06 -2.34
N TRP A 189 24.15 3.09 -1.70
CA TRP A 189 23.90 4.41 -2.29
C TRP A 189 25.02 5.43 -2.07
N ARG A 190 26.15 5.05 -1.45
CA ARG A 190 27.23 5.96 -1.04
C ARG A 190 28.62 5.53 -1.54
N PRO A 191 28.82 5.32 -2.85
CA PRO A 191 30.14 4.98 -3.39
C PRO A 191 31.14 6.13 -3.18
N GLY A 192 32.29 5.83 -2.58
CA GLY A 192 33.40 6.78 -2.36
C GLY A 192 33.20 7.76 -1.20
N GLU A 193 32.04 7.77 -0.55
CA GLU A 193 31.78 8.62 0.61
C GLU A 193 32.33 7.97 1.89
N GLU A 194 33.14 8.70 2.67
CA GLU A 194 33.61 8.19 3.96
C GLU A 194 32.41 8.07 4.93
N MET A 195 32.15 6.85 5.39
CA MET A 195 31.07 6.53 6.31
C MET A 195 31.64 6.18 7.69
N ARG A 196 30.99 6.65 8.74
CA ARG A 196 31.29 6.35 10.14
C ARG A 196 30.48 5.14 10.59
N PHE A 197 31.17 4.11 11.07
CA PHE A 197 30.57 2.89 11.60
C PHE A 197 30.83 2.80 13.10
N ASP A 198 29.76 2.82 13.88
CA ASP A 198 29.81 2.54 15.31
C ASP A 198 29.61 1.02 15.49
N ILE A 199 30.64 0.34 15.98
CA ILE A 199 30.65 -1.11 16.13
C ILE A 199 30.87 -1.51 17.60
N GLU A 200 30.43 -2.69 17.95
CA GLU A 200 30.75 -3.38 19.18
C GLU A 200 31.64 -4.60 18.85
N ARG A 201 32.86 -4.61 19.39
CA ARG A 201 33.82 -5.71 19.25
C ARG A 201 34.19 -6.20 20.65
N ALA A 202 33.94 -7.47 20.94
CA ALA A 202 34.20 -8.08 22.25
C ALA A 202 33.61 -7.30 23.45
N GLY A 203 32.46 -6.63 23.25
CA GLY A 203 31.78 -5.84 24.29
C GLY A 203 32.25 -4.39 24.41
N GLU A 204 33.25 -3.96 23.62
CA GLU A 204 33.72 -2.58 23.59
C GLU A 204 33.20 -1.84 22.36
N MET A 205 32.75 -0.60 22.57
CA MET A 205 32.32 0.29 21.49
C MET A 205 33.54 0.88 20.78
N MET A 206 33.59 0.72 19.46
CA MET A 206 34.64 1.25 18.60
C MET A 206 34.02 2.02 17.43
N VAL A 207 34.80 2.91 16.84
CA VAL A 207 34.41 3.65 15.64
C VAL A 207 35.37 3.33 14.52
N LEU A 208 34.86 2.79 13.42
CA LEU A 208 35.60 2.59 12.18
C LEU A 208 35.12 3.57 11.11
N ARG A 209 36.02 3.94 10.19
CA ARG A 209 35.70 4.79 9.04
C ARG A 209 36.09 4.06 7.78
N ALA A 210 35.15 3.94 6.84
CA ALA A 210 35.37 3.27 5.58
C ALA A 210 34.62 3.99 4.47
N ALA A 211 35.23 4.07 3.28
CA ALA A 211 34.58 4.57 2.08
C ALA A 211 34.21 3.38 1.17
N PRO A 212 32.92 3.10 0.89
CA PRO A 212 32.54 2.01 0.00
C PRO A 212 33.16 2.19 -1.39
N ARG A 213 33.68 1.11 -1.98
CA ARG A 213 34.25 1.16 -3.33
C ARG A 213 33.13 1.23 -4.36
N ALA A 214 33.29 2.11 -5.34
CA ALA A 214 32.40 2.21 -6.49
C ALA A 214 32.52 0.94 -7.34
N THR A 215 31.41 0.23 -7.54
CA THR A 215 31.32 -0.94 -8.42
C THR A 215 30.24 -0.68 -9.46
N GLU A 216 30.57 -0.78 -10.74
CA GLU A 216 29.57 -0.73 -11.80
C GLU A 216 28.81 -2.05 -11.86
N VAL A 217 27.48 -1.95 -11.85
CA VAL A 217 26.58 -3.08 -12.00
C VAL A 217 25.68 -2.77 -13.19
N GLU A 218 25.60 -3.70 -14.14
CA GLU A 218 24.58 -3.65 -15.17
C GLU A 218 23.20 -3.79 -14.53
N ASP A 219 22.38 -2.77 -14.72
CA ASP A 219 20.97 -2.80 -14.41
C ASP A 219 20.29 -3.84 -15.30
N ARG A 220 19.21 -4.44 -14.79
CA ARG A 220 18.40 -5.45 -15.51
C ARG A 220 17.74 -4.90 -16.78
N PHE A 221 17.85 -3.59 -16.99
CA PHE A 221 17.32 -2.85 -18.14
C PHE A 221 18.42 -2.35 -19.10
N GLY A 222 19.66 -2.84 -18.98
CA GLY A 222 20.75 -2.55 -19.92
C GLY A 222 21.46 -1.20 -19.72
N GLY A 223 21.24 -0.52 -18.58
CA GLY A 223 22.02 0.65 -18.16
C GLY A 223 23.11 0.26 -17.15
N THR A 224 24.18 1.05 -17.00
CA THR A 224 25.16 0.86 -15.92
C THR A 224 24.82 1.73 -14.70
N ARG A 225 24.83 1.14 -13.50
CA ARG A 225 24.68 1.88 -12.23
C ARG A 225 25.91 1.67 -11.36
N THR A 226 26.42 2.75 -10.78
CA THR A 226 27.51 2.68 -9.81
C THR A 226 26.95 2.48 -8.41
N LEU A 227 27.28 1.35 -7.79
CA LEU A 227 26.85 1.00 -6.43
C LEU A 227 28.05 0.97 -5.48
N GLY A 228 27.83 1.34 -4.22
CA GLY A 228 28.84 1.20 -3.16
C GLY A 228 28.96 -0.24 -2.70
N ARG A 229 30.19 -0.76 -2.59
CA ARG A 229 30.50 -2.05 -1.95
C ARG A 229 31.59 -1.88 -0.90
N ILE A 230 31.29 -2.34 0.32
CA ILE A 230 32.23 -2.25 1.44
C ILE A 230 32.97 -3.57 1.71
N GLY A 231 32.44 -4.71 1.27
CA GLY A 231 33.10 -6.03 1.40
C GLY A 231 32.81 -6.78 2.71
N LEU A 232 31.68 -6.48 3.37
CA LEU A 232 31.19 -7.22 4.53
C LEU A 232 30.20 -8.30 4.09
N GLY A 233 30.32 -9.50 4.66
CA GLY A 233 29.34 -10.57 4.55
C GLY A 233 28.65 -10.84 5.89
N SER A 234 27.38 -11.24 5.85
CA SER A 234 26.61 -11.62 7.04
C SER A 234 27.11 -12.91 7.65
N VAL A 235 26.88 -13.10 8.94
CA VAL A 235 26.96 -14.40 9.59
C VAL A 235 26.09 -15.44 8.87
N MET A 236 26.59 -16.67 8.73
CA MET A 236 25.85 -17.81 8.17
C MET A 236 25.02 -18.49 9.27
N THR A 237 24.16 -17.74 9.94
CA THR A 237 23.21 -18.27 10.93
C THR A 237 21.79 -18.30 10.37
N PRO A 238 20.92 -19.20 10.86
CA PRO A 238 19.49 -19.09 10.57
C PRO A 238 19.00 -17.68 10.94
N PRO A 239 18.16 -17.06 10.08
CA PRO A 239 17.70 -15.71 10.35
C PRO A 239 16.90 -15.67 11.66
N LEU A 240 17.10 -14.60 12.41
CA LEU A 240 16.38 -14.35 13.65
C LEU A 240 14.99 -13.79 13.34
N ARG A 241 14.08 -13.96 14.29
CA ARG A 241 12.74 -13.36 14.26
C ARG A 241 12.43 -12.80 15.63
N ASP A 242 11.94 -11.57 15.65
CA ASP A 242 11.39 -11.02 16.88
C ASP A 242 10.06 -11.71 17.20
N SER A 243 9.83 -11.95 18.49
CA SER A 243 8.55 -12.44 18.99
C SER A 243 7.72 -11.28 19.52
N TYR A 244 6.41 -11.34 19.28
CA TYR A 244 5.48 -10.29 19.66
C TYR A 244 4.41 -10.84 20.57
N ASN A 245 4.08 -10.10 21.63
CA ASN A 245 2.87 -10.32 22.41
C ASN A 245 1.72 -9.50 21.81
N PRO A 246 0.45 -9.67 22.25
CA PRO A 246 -0.68 -8.98 21.63
C PRO A 246 -0.55 -7.44 21.60
N VAL A 247 0.09 -6.85 22.61
CA VAL A 247 0.28 -5.39 22.69
C VAL A 247 1.41 -4.94 21.76
N THR A 248 2.56 -5.61 21.81
CA THR A 248 3.70 -5.26 20.93
C THR A 248 3.41 -5.57 19.47
N ALA A 249 2.57 -6.56 19.17
CA ALA A 249 2.10 -6.86 17.83
C ALA A 249 1.26 -5.73 17.22
N ILE A 250 0.39 -5.10 18.02
CA ILE A 250 -0.36 -3.90 17.58
C ILE A 250 0.62 -2.76 17.30
N GLY A 251 1.60 -2.55 18.19
CA GLY A 251 2.67 -1.56 17.99
C GLY A 251 3.43 -1.79 16.68
N TYR A 252 3.81 -3.04 16.41
CA TYR A 252 4.42 -3.45 15.15
C TYR A 252 3.52 -3.18 13.94
N GLY A 253 2.23 -3.51 14.04
CA GLY A 253 1.27 -3.25 12.96
C GLY A 253 1.16 -1.76 12.62
N ILE A 254 1.11 -0.90 13.65
CA ILE A 254 1.10 0.56 13.49
C ILE A 254 2.40 1.04 12.83
N ASP A 255 3.55 0.61 13.34
CA ASP A 255 4.86 0.99 12.80
C ASP A 255 5.00 0.55 11.35
N ARG A 256 4.60 -0.68 11.02
CA ARG A 256 4.68 -1.22 9.66
C ARG A 256 3.77 -0.47 8.70
N THR A 257 2.55 -0.15 9.13
CA THR A 257 1.63 0.69 8.36
C THR A 257 2.19 2.09 8.16
N TRP A 258 2.74 2.72 9.19
CA TRP A 258 3.35 4.05 9.10
C TRP A 258 4.55 4.07 8.15
N THR A 259 5.41 3.06 8.26
CA THR A 259 6.55 2.87 7.36
C THR A 259 6.07 2.76 5.90
N ALA A 260 5.07 1.92 5.63
CA ALA A 260 4.48 1.78 4.30
C ALA A 260 3.84 3.09 3.77
N VAL A 261 3.13 3.84 4.62
CA VAL A 261 2.58 5.16 4.29
C VAL A 261 3.72 6.12 3.94
N SER A 262 4.75 6.22 4.77
CA SER A 262 5.87 7.15 4.59
C SER A 262 6.68 6.84 3.33
N MET A 263 6.88 5.56 3.02
CA MET A 263 7.57 5.12 1.81
C MET A 263 6.75 5.47 0.57
N THR A 264 5.46 5.11 0.57
CA THR A 264 4.56 5.40 -0.56
C THR A 264 4.42 6.90 -0.77
N ALA A 265 4.23 7.68 0.29
CA ALA A 265 4.11 9.14 0.19
C ALA A 265 5.40 9.79 -0.33
N ARG A 266 6.57 9.41 0.19
CA ARG A 266 7.87 9.90 -0.31
C ARG A 266 8.08 9.52 -1.77
N TYR A 267 7.68 8.31 -2.16
CA TYR A 267 7.74 7.86 -3.55
C TYR A 267 6.85 8.70 -4.46
N VAL A 268 5.58 8.89 -4.11
CA VAL A 268 4.63 9.74 -4.86
C VAL A 268 5.17 11.16 -5.02
N VAL A 269 5.69 11.76 -3.95
CA VAL A 269 6.30 13.10 -4.01
C VAL A 269 7.52 13.12 -4.94
N ARG A 270 8.39 12.11 -4.88
CA ARG A 270 9.57 12.01 -5.76
C ARG A 270 9.19 11.86 -7.24
N VAL A 271 8.16 11.09 -7.55
CA VAL A 271 7.63 10.97 -8.92
C VAL A 271 7.07 12.30 -9.40
N ILE A 272 6.24 12.98 -8.60
CA ILE A 272 5.66 14.28 -8.96
C ILE A 272 6.75 15.35 -9.15
N THR A 273 7.82 15.32 -8.35
CA THR A 273 8.97 16.23 -8.49
C THR A 273 9.94 15.84 -9.60
N GLY A 274 9.69 14.76 -10.35
CA GLY A 274 10.54 14.29 -11.45
C GLY A 274 11.90 13.72 -11.01
N ARG A 275 12.05 13.36 -9.73
CA ARG A 275 13.30 12.82 -9.16
C ARG A 275 13.46 11.31 -9.34
N VAL A 276 12.37 10.62 -9.65
CA VAL A 276 12.33 9.16 -9.84
C VAL A 276 11.42 8.85 -11.03
N SER A 277 11.84 7.91 -11.89
CA SER A 277 11.04 7.47 -13.02
C SER A 277 9.70 6.87 -12.58
N PRO A 278 8.57 7.17 -13.26
CA PRO A 278 7.26 6.58 -12.98
C PRO A 278 7.18 5.07 -13.23
N GLU A 279 8.24 4.44 -13.74
CA GLU A 279 8.32 3.03 -14.10
C GLU A 279 8.02 2.08 -12.92
N LEU A 280 8.21 2.53 -11.68
CA LEU A 280 7.90 1.75 -10.48
C LEU A 280 6.45 1.94 -9.98
N LEU A 281 5.64 2.80 -10.61
CA LEU A 281 4.19 2.88 -10.35
C LEU A 281 3.51 1.69 -11.01
N ASN A 282 3.41 0.59 -10.27
CA ASN A 282 2.70 -0.60 -10.71
C ASN A 282 1.22 -0.29 -10.95
N GLY A 283 0.77 -0.50 -12.19
CA GLY A 283 -0.65 -0.44 -12.53
C GLY A 283 -1.40 -1.69 -12.06
N PRO A 284 -2.67 -1.87 -12.49
CA PRO A 284 -3.41 -3.10 -12.23
C PRO A 284 -2.67 -4.36 -12.74
N VAL A 285 -1.91 -4.25 -13.82
CA VAL A 285 -1.10 -5.35 -14.35
C VAL A 285 0.11 -5.59 -13.46
N GLY A 286 0.81 -4.55 -13.01
CA GLY A 286 1.88 -4.69 -12.01
C GLY A 286 1.41 -5.36 -10.70
N ILE A 287 0.22 -5.02 -10.20
CA ILE A 287 -0.38 -5.68 -9.02
C ILE A 287 -0.67 -7.16 -9.31
N ALA A 288 -1.22 -7.48 -10.49
CA ALA A 288 -1.48 -8.86 -10.89
C ALA A 288 -0.17 -9.67 -10.99
N THR A 289 0.88 -9.09 -11.58
CA THR A 289 2.21 -9.70 -11.67
C THR A 289 2.82 -9.94 -10.29
N ALA A 290 2.77 -8.94 -9.41
CA ALA A 290 3.27 -9.09 -8.03
C ALA A 290 2.51 -10.17 -7.25
N ALA A 291 1.18 -10.22 -7.39
CA ALA A 291 0.34 -11.24 -6.78
C ALA A 291 0.67 -12.64 -7.33
N GLY A 292 0.82 -12.77 -8.65
CA GLY A 292 1.17 -14.02 -9.31
C GLY A 292 2.56 -14.51 -8.91
N GLN A 293 3.57 -13.65 -8.92
CA GLN A 293 4.92 -13.99 -8.51
C GLN A 293 4.98 -14.40 -7.04
N THR A 294 4.28 -13.67 -6.17
CA THR A 294 4.13 -14.03 -4.75
C THR A 294 3.50 -15.41 -4.61
N ALA A 295 2.47 -15.70 -5.41
CA ALA A 295 1.78 -16.98 -5.34
C ALA A 295 2.65 -18.15 -5.82
N VAL A 296 3.35 -17.98 -6.95
CA VAL A 296 4.26 -19.00 -7.50
C VAL A 296 5.39 -19.29 -6.52
N THR A 297 6.09 -18.25 -6.05
CA THR A 297 7.20 -18.40 -5.09
C THR A 297 6.76 -19.06 -3.79
N SER A 298 5.54 -18.76 -3.32
CA SER A 298 4.99 -19.40 -2.11
C SER A 298 4.71 -20.88 -2.30
N VAL A 299 4.20 -21.28 -3.47
CA VAL A 299 3.91 -22.68 -3.74
C VAL A 299 5.20 -23.47 -3.96
N GLU A 300 6.19 -22.88 -4.63
CA GLU A 300 7.52 -23.47 -4.85
C GLU A 300 8.34 -23.61 -3.57
N ALA A 301 8.15 -22.69 -2.61
CA ALA A 301 8.82 -22.75 -1.32
C ALA A 301 8.27 -23.82 -0.37
N GLY A 302 7.02 -24.26 -0.56
CA GLY A 302 6.40 -25.28 0.30
C GLY A 302 6.85 -26.70 -0.05
N GLY A 303 7.20 -27.50 0.97
CA GLY A 303 7.64 -28.89 0.77
C GLY A 303 6.48 -29.87 0.49
N ASN A 304 5.25 -29.47 0.82
CA ASN A 304 4.03 -30.26 0.58
C ASN A 304 2.82 -29.35 0.31
N ALA A 305 1.72 -29.93 -0.18
CA ALA A 305 0.52 -29.18 -0.58
C ALA A 305 -0.09 -28.33 0.56
N GLY A 306 0.00 -28.79 1.80
CA GLY A 306 -0.50 -28.04 2.97
C GLY A 306 0.37 -26.83 3.28
N GLU A 307 1.68 -27.01 3.29
CA GLU A 307 2.67 -25.95 3.53
C GLU A 307 2.66 -24.90 2.42
N SER A 308 2.64 -25.32 1.15
CA SER A 308 2.52 -24.41 -0.01
C SER A 308 1.26 -23.55 0.08
N THR A 309 0.13 -24.14 0.49
CA THR A 309 -1.15 -23.44 0.65
C THR A 309 -1.09 -22.45 1.81
N PHE A 310 -0.48 -22.85 2.93
CA PHE A 310 -0.30 -21.98 4.09
C PHE A 310 0.59 -20.77 3.75
N LEU A 311 1.76 -21.00 3.14
CA LEU A 311 2.68 -19.94 2.71
C LEU A 311 2.02 -19.00 1.70
N LEU A 312 1.27 -19.54 0.74
CA LEU A 312 0.49 -18.76 -0.22
C LEU A 312 -0.46 -17.80 0.48
N LEU A 313 -1.28 -18.32 1.41
CA LEU A 313 -2.24 -17.50 2.16
C LEU A 313 -1.54 -16.43 2.99
N VAL A 314 -0.48 -16.78 3.73
CA VAL A 314 0.30 -15.83 4.53
C VAL A 314 0.86 -14.71 3.66
N ASN A 315 1.50 -15.04 2.54
CA ASN A 315 2.13 -14.05 1.67
C ASN A 315 1.10 -13.17 0.94
N LEU A 316 -0.03 -13.75 0.51
CA LEU A 316 -1.12 -12.96 -0.07
C LEU A 316 -1.76 -12.04 0.97
N VAL A 317 -2.00 -12.50 2.19
CA VAL A 317 -2.52 -11.64 3.28
C VAL A 317 -1.52 -10.52 3.60
N HIS A 318 -0.22 -10.82 3.64
CA HIS A 318 0.82 -9.81 3.83
C HIS A 318 0.83 -8.77 2.70
N LEU A 319 0.72 -9.22 1.44
CA LEU A 319 0.60 -8.35 0.27
C LEU A 319 -0.68 -7.50 0.32
N ALA A 320 -1.81 -8.06 0.77
CA ALA A 320 -3.06 -7.33 0.98
C ALA A 320 -2.89 -6.18 1.98
N GLY A 321 -2.05 -6.36 3.01
CA GLY A 321 -1.69 -5.28 3.94
C GLY A 321 -1.06 -4.09 3.24
N PHE A 322 -0.03 -4.32 2.41
CA PHE A 322 0.62 -3.25 1.63
C PHE A 322 -0.34 -2.60 0.61
N LEU A 323 -1.12 -3.41 -0.11
CA LEU A 323 -2.11 -2.91 -1.06
C LEU A 323 -3.19 -2.08 -0.37
N SER A 324 -3.60 -2.47 0.84
CA SER A 324 -4.57 -1.72 1.63
C SER A 324 -4.03 -0.35 2.03
N VAL A 325 -2.78 -0.26 2.50
CA VAL A 325 -2.12 1.04 2.75
C VAL A 325 -2.06 1.89 1.49
N GLY A 326 -1.66 1.29 0.36
CA GLY A 326 -1.59 1.97 -0.93
C GLY A 326 -2.94 2.53 -1.37
N LEU A 327 -4.00 1.72 -1.35
CA LEU A 327 -5.35 2.14 -1.73
C LEU A 327 -5.89 3.22 -0.79
N GLY A 328 -5.71 3.08 0.53
CA GLY A 328 -6.10 4.09 1.50
C GLY A 328 -5.40 5.43 1.26
N LEU A 329 -4.08 5.41 0.99
CA LEU A 329 -3.33 6.63 0.71
C LEU A 329 -3.73 7.28 -0.61
N VAL A 330 -3.88 6.50 -1.68
CA VAL A 330 -4.30 7.00 -2.99
C VAL A 330 -5.68 7.62 -2.90
N ASN A 331 -6.65 6.97 -2.23
CA ASN A 331 -8.00 7.52 -2.06
C ASN A 331 -8.04 8.80 -1.22
N LEU A 332 -7.02 9.10 -0.41
CA LEU A 332 -6.88 10.38 0.30
C LEU A 332 -6.21 11.49 -0.52
N LEU A 333 -5.69 11.19 -1.72
CA LEU A 333 -5.13 12.23 -2.57
C LEU A 333 -6.21 13.27 -2.96
N PRO A 334 -5.84 14.55 -3.11
CA PRO A 334 -6.78 15.63 -3.44
C PRO A 334 -7.17 15.59 -4.93
N ILE A 335 -7.65 14.44 -5.41
CA ILE A 335 -8.07 14.19 -6.78
C ILE A 335 -9.61 14.09 -6.78
N PRO A 336 -10.33 14.92 -7.55
CA PRO A 336 -11.79 15.00 -7.56
C PRO A 336 -12.60 13.70 -7.74
N ILE A 337 -12.02 12.64 -8.29
CA ILE A 337 -12.68 11.34 -8.48
C ILE A 337 -12.48 10.39 -7.29
N LEU A 338 -11.62 10.77 -6.33
CA LEU A 338 -11.29 10.01 -5.14
C LEU A 338 -11.89 10.68 -3.89
N ASP A 339 -11.96 9.95 -2.78
CA ASP A 339 -12.51 10.44 -1.51
C ASP A 339 -11.85 11.74 -1.05
N GLY A 340 -10.52 11.85 -1.19
CA GLY A 340 -9.74 13.03 -0.84
C GLY A 340 -10.15 14.27 -1.63
N GLY A 341 -10.63 14.12 -2.87
CA GLY A 341 -11.23 15.20 -3.64
C GLY A 341 -12.49 15.77 -3.01
N HIS A 342 -13.38 14.89 -2.53
CA HIS A 342 -14.57 15.29 -1.79
C HIS A 342 -14.23 15.94 -0.44
N LEU A 343 -13.21 15.44 0.26
CA LEU A 343 -12.70 16.07 1.48
C LEU A 343 -12.20 17.49 1.22
N VAL A 344 -11.53 17.74 0.09
CA VAL A 344 -11.12 19.09 -0.32
C VAL A 344 -12.34 19.99 -0.59
N TYR A 345 -13.39 19.46 -1.22
CA TYR A 345 -14.63 20.22 -1.44
C TYR A 345 -15.32 20.57 -0.12
N TYR A 346 -15.34 19.66 0.85
CA TYR A 346 -15.87 19.92 2.19
C TYR A 346 -15.02 20.92 2.97
N ALA A 347 -13.70 20.88 2.84
CA ALA A 347 -12.80 21.87 3.43
C ALA A 347 -13.07 23.26 2.83
N TYR A 348 -13.24 23.35 1.51
CA TYR A 348 -13.63 24.58 0.83
C TYR A 348 -15.00 25.08 1.33
N GLU A 349 -16.02 24.22 1.40
CA GLU A 349 -17.36 24.59 1.87
C GLU A 349 -17.34 25.10 3.31
N ALA A 350 -16.54 24.48 4.19
CA ALA A 350 -16.40 24.91 5.58
C ALA A 350 -15.83 26.33 5.70
N VAL A 351 -14.87 26.69 4.84
CA VAL A 351 -14.24 28.02 4.82
C VAL A 351 -15.11 29.04 4.09
N ALA A 352 -15.59 28.70 2.90
CA ALA A 352 -16.38 29.58 2.04
C ALA A 352 -17.83 29.73 2.51
N ARG A 353 -18.28 28.88 3.44
CA ARG A 353 -19.67 28.77 3.94
C ARG A 353 -20.72 28.58 2.83
N ARG A 354 -20.29 28.07 1.68
CA ARG A 354 -21.14 27.77 0.51
C ARG A 354 -20.55 26.59 -0.27
N PRO A 355 -21.39 25.71 -0.85
CA PRO A 355 -20.91 24.58 -1.63
C PRO A 355 -20.20 25.05 -2.90
N LEU A 356 -19.29 24.22 -3.41
CA LEU A 356 -18.60 24.49 -4.67
C LEU A 356 -19.60 24.39 -5.83
N SER A 357 -19.55 25.35 -6.77
CA SER A 357 -20.49 25.34 -7.91
C SER A 357 -20.39 24.06 -8.74
N MET A 358 -21.52 23.59 -9.30
CA MET A 358 -21.57 22.42 -10.19
C MET A 358 -20.58 22.51 -11.36
N LYS A 359 -20.40 23.71 -11.93
CA LYS A 359 -19.45 23.93 -13.02
C LYS A 359 -18.02 23.66 -12.57
N ALA A 360 -17.63 24.15 -11.40
CA ALA A 360 -16.31 23.92 -10.84
C ALA A 360 -16.09 22.45 -10.44
N GLN A 361 -17.08 21.80 -9.84
CA GLN A 361 -17.03 20.36 -9.54
C GLN A 361 -16.89 19.52 -10.82
N ALA A 362 -17.67 19.82 -11.87
CA ALA A 362 -17.61 19.11 -13.14
C ALA A 362 -16.25 19.31 -13.87
N ILE A 363 -15.66 20.51 -13.79
CA ILE A 363 -14.31 20.76 -14.29
C ILE A 363 -13.29 19.94 -13.48
N GLY A 364 -13.38 19.99 -12.15
CA GLY A 364 -12.54 19.20 -11.25
C GLY A 364 -12.61 17.71 -11.59
N PHE A 365 -13.82 17.16 -11.73
CA PHE A 365 -14.03 15.76 -12.12
C PHE A 365 -13.39 15.43 -13.46
N ARG A 366 -13.56 16.27 -14.50
CA ARG A 366 -12.95 16.04 -15.82
C ARG A 366 -11.42 16.06 -15.77
N VAL A 367 -10.84 17.00 -15.03
CA VAL A 367 -9.38 17.09 -14.83
C VAL A 367 -8.87 15.88 -14.05
N GLY A 368 -9.55 15.51 -12.96
CA GLY A 368 -9.21 14.35 -12.15
C GLY A 368 -9.30 13.04 -12.95
N LEU A 369 -10.37 12.86 -13.72
CA LEU A 369 -10.55 11.71 -14.61
C LEU A 369 -9.46 11.65 -15.69
N ALA A 370 -9.14 12.78 -16.34
CA ALA A 370 -8.07 12.83 -17.32
C ALA A 370 -6.70 12.48 -16.72
N LEU A 371 -6.42 12.95 -15.50
CA LEU A 371 -5.20 12.63 -14.78
C LEU A 371 -5.11 11.14 -14.42
N VAL A 372 -6.17 10.57 -13.86
CA VAL A 372 -6.21 9.14 -13.51
C VAL A 372 -6.09 8.26 -14.75
N LEU A 373 -6.85 8.55 -15.81
CA LEU A 373 -6.75 7.81 -17.08
C LEU A 373 -5.37 7.96 -17.73
N GLY A 374 -4.79 9.16 -17.71
CA GLY A 374 -3.43 9.39 -18.21
C GLY A 374 -2.39 8.59 -17.43
N MET A 375 -2.47 8.58 -16.10
CA MET A 375 -1.60 7.78 -15.26
C MET A 375 -1.80 6.28 -15.49
N MET A 376 -3.05 5.81 -15.66
CA MET A 376 -3.34 4.41 -16.01
C MET A 376 -2.75 4.03 -17.36
N LEU A 377 -2.81 4.90 -18.37
CA LEU A 377 -2.18 4.65 -19.67
C LEU A 377 -0.66 4.54 -19.55
N VAL A 378 -0.02 5.45 -18.82
CA VAL A 378 1.43 5.40 -18.55
C VAL A 378 1.81 4.13 -17.79
N ALA A 379 1.09 3.80 -16.71
CA ALA A 379 1.32 2.59 -15.94
C ALA A 379 1.12 1.33 -16.78
N THR A 380 0.06 1.27 -17.59
CA THR A 380 -0.21 0.15 -18.50
C THR A 380 0.88 0.02 -19.56
N TRP A 381 1.36 1.14 -20.12
CA TRP A 381 2.47 1.13 -21.07
C TRP A 381 3.76 0.60 -20.43
N ASN A 382 4.07 1.06 -19.22
CA ASN A 382 5.22 0.57 -18.45
C ASN A 382 5.08 -0.93 -18.14
N ASP A 383 3.91 -1.36 -17.69
CA ASP A 383 3.60 -2.77 -17.41
C ASP A 383 3.75 -3.64 -18.67
N LEU A 384 3.29 -3.16 -19.85
CA LEU A 384 3.46 -3.87 -21.12
C LEU A 384 4.93 -3.98 -21.53
N ASN A 385 5.70 -2.88 -21.42
CA ASN A 385 7.13 -2.91 -21.73
C ASN A 385 7.89 -3.86 -20.80
N TYR A 386 7.52 -3.87 -19.52
CA TYR A 386 8.06 -4.82 -18.55
C TYR A 386 7.77 -6.27 -18.94
N LEU A 387 6.52 -6.58 -19.30
CA LEU A 387 6.14 -7.93 -19.74
C LEU A 387 6.85 -8.34 -21.05
N LEU A 388 6.96 -7.42 -22.01
CA LEU A 388 7.63 -7.67 -23.28
C LEU A 388 9.12 -7.93 -23.08
N GLY A 389 9.80 -7.18 -22.20
CA GLY A 389 11.21 -7.39 -21.86
C GLY A 389 11.50 -8.63 -21.01
N GLN A 390 10.47 -9.36 -20.55
CA GLN A 390 10.65 -10.71 -19.99
C GLN A 390 10.51 -11.81 -21.04
N ILE A 391 9.87 -11.51 -22.17
CA ILE A 391 9.59 -12.48 -23.25
C ILE A 391 10.67 -12.43 -24.32
N PHE A 392 11.20 -11.24 -24.61
CA PHE A 392 12.30 -10.97 -25.54
C PHE A 392 13.54 -10.56 -24.76
#